data_AF-A0A5N6YD62-F1
#
_entry.id   AF-A0A5N6YD62-F1
#
_cell.length_a   1.000
_cell.length_b   1.000
_cell.length_c   1.000
_cell.angle_alpha   90.00
_cell.angle_beta   90.00
_cell.angle_gamma   90.00
#
_symmetry.space_group_name_H-M   'P 1'
#
loop_
_entity.id
_entity.type
_entity.pdbx_description
1 polymer ?
#
loop_
_entity_poly.entity_id
_entity_poly.type
_entity_poly.pdbx_seq_one_letter_code
_entity_poly.pdbx_strand_id
1 'polypeptide(L)'
;MSSACAHLSICYTSSPHARTAGFKRPDKGERLAAAEPTEALLPEEEYKFDNPETFPPPLILPGDDLAEDPEYPSQSYREWFRDEERNPVTGNRRTVYVVPAPLIGDKVSFMKSWSMPRDVGETPRVHTPKLLDIRDYLAAFYRGLPVKALTESPLEFMLWEEPKKSKKSQRDPQYVGLRIADECVGIRTRACPDGVYSRQLNLDDLLDATISMLPKDAYALLLLTDHDLYEDDEDTFVCGRAYGGSRVAVVSNARYNPDLDALHSVDRLHAWPLSHCAEYMSTYCSTSEPKKKRQKKSHSAKPHASQEPSAQNEPSPAPLDMAFSVARSLASLDWTQESLAALWLGRVCRTASHELGHCFGIDHCVYYACCMQGTGSIQEDARQPPYICPVDQAKLLRATGTTEARRDRALLSFCERSELRETQFFAPFAAWLRAKSY
;
A
#
# COMPACT_ATOMS: atom_id res chain seq x y z
N MET A 1 22.62 -4.56 -14.84
CA MET A 1 21.51 -3.58 -14.87
C MET A 1 22.06 -2.25 -14.37
N SER A 2 21.62 -1.13 -14.92
CA SER A 2 22.09 0.20 -14.50
C SER A 2 21.81 0.39 -13.01
N SER A 3 22.75 0.97 -12.25
CA SER A 3 22.57 1.27 -10.81
C SER A 3 21.64 2.46 -10.57
N ALA A 4 21.27 3.21 -11.62
CA ALA A 4 20.35 4.33 -11.55
C ALA A 4 19.52 4.46 -12.85
N CYS A 5 18.33 5.04 -12.76
CA CYS A 5 17.53 5.43 -13.90
C CYS A 5 18.00 6.81 -14.40
N ALA A 6 18.70 6.86 -15.53
CA ALA A 6 19.18 8.12 -16.11
C ALA A 6 18.14 8.83 -17.00
N HIS A 7 16.96 8.24 -17.15
CA HIS A 7 15.92 8.76 -18.04
C HIS A 7 15.23 9.98 -17.43
N LEU A 8 14.85 10.91 -18.30
CA LEU A 8 14.18 12.16 -17.94
C LEU A 8 12.69 12.15 -18.31
N SER A 9 12.27 11.22 -19.17
CA SER A 9 10.90 11.18 -19.69
C SER A 9 9.96 10.52 -18.69
N ILE A 10 8.90 11.24 -18.32
CA ILE A 10 7.85 10.78 -17.42
C ILE A 10 6.62 10.44 -18.26
N CYS A 11 5.98 9.32 -17.93
CA CYS A 11 4.74 8.85 -18.52
C CYS A 11 3.55 9.26 -17.64
N TYR A 12 2.70 10.08 -18.22
CA TYR A 12 1.46 10.59 -17.63
C TYR A 12 0.21 9.82 -18.06
N THR A 13 0.41 8.67 -18.71
CA THR A 13 -0.67 7.80 -19.21
C THR A 13 -0.54 6.39 -18.64
N SER A 14 -1.58 5.57 -18.78
CA SER A 14 -1.46 4.15 -18.48
C SER A 14 -0.42 3.51 -19.40
N SER A 15 0.11 2.37 -18.99
CA SER A 15 1.04 1.63 -19.83
C SER A 15 0.37 1.19 -21.14
N PRO A 16 1.14 0.92 -22.20
CA PRO A 16 0.63 0.31 -23.42
C PRO A 16 -0.17 -0.98 -23.18
N HIS A 17 0.21 -1.76 -22.15
CA HIS A 17 -0.43 -3.02 -21.81
C HIS A 17 -1.88 -2.86 -21.33
N ALA A 18 -2.25 -1.71 -20.74
CA ALA A 18 -3.63 -1.44 -20.32
C ALA A 18 -4.63 -1.64 -21.47
N ARG A 19 -4.25 -1.25 -22.69
CA ARG A 19 -5.08 -1.47 -23.89
C ARG A 19 -5.15 -2.95 -24.27
N THR A 20 -4.06 -3.69 -24.13
CA THR A 20 -3.99 -5.13 -24.40
C THR A 20 -4.87 -5.91 -23.42
N ALA A 21 -4.84 -5.54 -22.14
CA ALA A 21 -5.69 -6.11 -21.09
C ALA A 21 -7.18 -5.75 -21.27
N GLY A 22 -7.49 -4.71 -22.06
CA GLY A 22 -8.87 -4.27 -22.27
C GLY A 22 -9.39 -3.31 -21.20
N PHE A 23 -8.51 -2.83 -20.31
CA PHE A 23 -8.86 -1.84 -19.30
C PHE A 23 -9.34 -0.54 -19.94
N LYS A 24 -10.51 -0.07 -19.49
CA LYS A 24 -11.11 1.18 -19.92
C LYS A 24 -11.24 2.12 -18.73
N ARG A 25 -10.31 3.06 -18.65
CA ARG A 25 -10.38 4.14 -17.66
C ARG A 25 -11.65 4.98 -17.91
N PRO A 26 -12.43 5.30 -16.86
CA PRO A 26 -13.51 6.28 -16.95
C PRO A 26 -13.04 7.59 -17.59
N ASP A 27 -13.89 8.22 -18.41
CA ASP A 27 -13.55 9.45 -19.13
C ASP A 27 -13.42 10.68 -18.21
N LYS A 28 -13.01 11.82 -18.76
CA LYS A 28 -12.81 13.03 -17.94
C LYS A 28 -14.08 13.49 -17.23
N GLY A 29 -15.23 13.44 -17.89
CA GLY A 29 -16.51 13.83 -17.29
C GLY A 29 -16.90 12.88 -16.17
N GLU A 30 -16.77 11.57 -16.41
CA GLU A 30 -17.03 10.53 -15.40
C GLU A 30 -16.11 10.67 -14.18
N ARG A 31 -14.82 10.94 -14.39
CA ARG A 31 -13.85 11.15 -13.29
C ARG A 31 -14.16 12.38 -12.45
N LEU A 32 -14.50 13.50 -13.08
CA LEU A 32 -14.89 14.72 -12.36
C LEU A 32 -16.17 14.48 -11.56
N ALA A 33 -17.20 13.90 -12.19
CA ALA A 33 -18.45 13.56 -11.52
C ALA A 33 -18.26 12.55 -10.38
N ALA A 34 -17.31 11.62 -10.50
CA ALA A 34 -17.02 10.63 -9.47
C ALA A 34 -16.39 11.24 -8.21
N ALA A 35 -15.65 12.35 -8.34
CA ALA A 35 -15.05 13.07 -7.22
C ALA A 35 -15.99 14.13 -6.60
N GLU A 36 -17.03 14.54 -7.32
CA GLU A 36 -17.95 15.60 -6.89
C GLU A 36 -18.78 15.21 -5.65
N PRO A 37 -18.66 15.97 -4.56
CA PRO A 37 -19.48 15.76 -3.37
C PRO A 37 -20.94 16.16 -3.61
N THR A 38 -21.88 15.38 -3.08
CA THR A 38 -23.33 15.60 -3.25
C THR A 38 -23.93 16.64 -2.30
N GLU A 39 -23.19 17.06 -1.28
CA GLU A 39 -23.54 18.15 -0.36
C GLU A 39 -22.50 19.26 -0.46
N ALA A 40 -22.91 20.51 -0.21
CA ALA A 40 -22.00 21.65 -0.23
C ALA A 40 -20.80 21.37 0.68
N LEU A 41 -19.61 21.30 0.07
CA LEU A 41 -18.34 21.25 0.79
C LEU A 41 -18.21 22.47 1.69
N LEU A 42 -17.32 22.37 2.68
CA LEU A 42 -16.82 23.54 3.40
C LEU A 42 -16.44 24.61 2.36
N PRO A 43 -16.92 25.85 2.51
CA PRO A 43 -16.73 26.88 1.50
C PRO A 43 -15.25 27.25 1.48
N GLU A 44 -14.53 26.96 0.38
CA GLU A 44 -13.38 27.72 -0.15
C GLU A 44 -12.44 26.99 -1.16
N GLU A 45 -12.71 25.79 -1.66
CA GLU A 45 -11.77 25.15 -2.61
C GLU A 45 -12.37 25.02 -4.03
N GLU A 46 -11.77 25.75 -4.98
CA GLU A 46 -12.05 25.63 -6.42
C GLU A 46 -11.31 24.40 -6.97
N TYR A 47 -12.04 23.31 -7.15
CA TYR A 47 -11.45 22.00 -7.37
C TYR A 47 -11.10 21.71 -8.85
N LYS A 48 -9.81 21.74 -9.19
CA LYS A 48 -9.28 21.28 -10.50
C LYS A 48 -8.58 19.93 -10.33
N PHE A 49 -9.34 18.84 -10.36
CA PHE A 49 -8.87 17.50 -9.97
C PHE A 49 -8.26 16.65 -11.10
N ASP A 50 -8.54 16.95 -12.36
CA ASP A 50 -8.12 16.10 -13.49
C ASP A 50 -6.82 16.59 -14.14
N ASN A 51 -5.72 16.53 -13.39
CA ASN A 51 -4.36 16.77 -13.91
C ASN A 51 -3.53 15.47 -13.84
N PRO A 52 -3.18 14.85 -14.98
CA PRO A 52 -2.37 13.63 -14.98
C PRO A 52 -0.95 13.84 -14.47
N GLU A 53 -0.46 15.08 -14.39
CA GLU A 53 0.85 15.42 -13.83
C GLU A 53 0.85 15.45 -12.29
N THR A 54 -0.33 15.52 -11.67
CA THR A 54 -0.52 15.34 -10.21
C THR A 54 -0.99 13.92 -9.90
N PHE A 55 -2.02 13.49 -10.62
CA PHE A 55 -2.71 12.21 -10.47
C PHE A 55 -2.77 11.51 -11.84
N PRO A 56 -1.74 10.76 -12.25
CA PRO A 56 -1.77 9.98 -13.47
C PRO A 56 -2.86 8.88 -13.40
N PRO A 57 -3.24 8.26 -14.53
CA PRO A 57 -4.06 7.05 -14.51
C PRO A 57 -3.35 5.87 -13.83
N PRO A 58 -4.08 4.77 -13.53
CA PRO A 58 -3.48 3.50 -13.14
C PRO A 58 -2.34 3.07 -14.06
N LEU A 59 -1.22 2.69 -13.46
CA LEU A 59 -0.11 2.03 -14.13
C LEU A 59 -0.39 0.52 -14.17
N ILE A 60 -0.72 -0.01 -15.34
CA ILE A 60 -1.13 -1.42 -15.51
C ILE A 60 -0.10 -2.16 -16.35
N LEU A 61 0.69 -3.05 -15.76
CA LEU A 61 1.65 -3.93 -16.42
C LEU A 61 1.10 -5.37 -16.49
N PRO A 62 1.70 -6.28 -17.28
CA PRO A 62 1.28 -7.67 -17.32
C PRO A 62 1.31 -8.34 -15.93
N GLY A 63 0.22 -9.02 -15.56
CA GLY A 63 0.06 -9.69 -14.26
C GLY A 63 -0.37 -8.78 -13.11
N ASP A 64 -0.65 -7.50 -13.38
CA ASP A 64 -1.24 -6.57 -12.41
C ASP A 64 -2.71 -6.88 -12.17
N ASP A 65 -3.23 -6.50 -11.00
CA ASP A 65 -4.63 -6.74 -10.61
C ASP A 65 -5.63 -6.26 -11.68
N LEU A 66 -5.48 -5.01 -12.14
CA LEU A 66 -6.33 -4.44 -13.19
C LEU A 66 -5.99 -4.94 -14.61
N ALA A 67 -4.91 -5.70 -14.78
CA ALA A 67 -4.65 -6.42 -16.03
C ALA A 67 -5.42 -7.74 -16.09
N GLU A 68 -5.54 -8.42 -14.93
CA GLU A 68 -6.28 -9.68 -14.78
C GLU A 68 -7.79 -9.45 -14.61
N ASP A 69 -8.20 -8.36 -13.95
CA ASP A 69 -9.59 -7.91 -13.83
C ASP A 69 -9.76 -6.45 -14.35
N PRO A 70 -9.73 -6.26 -15.68
CA PRO A 70 -9.85 -4.94 -16.31
C PRO A 70 -11.25 -4.32 -16.19
N GLU A 71 -12.24 -5.08 -15.73
CA GLU A 71 -13.64 -4.66 -15.57
C GLU A 71 -14.03 -4.42 -14.10
N TYR A 72 -13.05 -4.42 -13.18
CA TYR A 72 -13.27 -4.15 -11.76
C TYR A 72 -14.14 -2.90 -11.57
N PRO A 73 -15.23 -2.97 -10.78
CA PRO A 73 -16.21 -1.90 -10.70
C PRO A 73 -15.60 -0.63 -10.10
N SER A 74 -15.98 0.52 -10.66
CA SER A 74 -15.61 1.80 -10.08
C SER A 74 -16.55 2.16 -8.93
N GLN A 75 -16.02 2.82 -7.90
CA GLN A 75 -16.80 3.35 -6.78
C GLN A 75 -16.67 4.87 -6.74
N SER A 76 -17.70 5.61 -7.14
CA SER A 76 -17.75 7.07 -7.03
C SER A 76 -17.93 7.54 -5.59
N TYR A 77 -17.69 8.83 -5.31
CA TYR A 77 -18.04 9.45 -4.03
C TYR A 77 -19.52 9.24 -3.69
N ARG A 78 -20.40 9.40 -4.68
CA ARG A 78 -21.86 9.32 -4.47
C ARG A 78 -22.31 7.91 -4.10
N GLU A 79 -21.76 6.89 -4.75
CA GLU A 79 -22.02 5.48 -4.40
C GLU A 79 -21.53 5.20 -2.99
N TRP A 80 -20.26 5.52 -2.70
CA TRP A 80 -19.68 5.41 -1.37
C TRP A 80 -20.50 6.13 -0.28
N PHE A 81 -20.99 7.34 -0.57
CA PHE A 81 -21.72 8.14 0.41
C PHE A 81 -23.11 7.55 0.72
N ARG A 82 -23.74 6.90 -0.26
CA ARG A 82 -25.07 6.30 -0.15
C ARG A 82 -25.05 4.82 0.25
N ASP A 83 -23.87 4.23 0.33
CA ASP A 83 -23.71 2.85 0.75
C ASP A 83 -24.24 2.67 2.18
N GLU A 84 -25.30 1.87 2.31
CA GLU A 84 -25.97 1.56 3.57
C GLU A 84 -25.17 0.54 4.40
N GLU A 85 -24.29 -0.24 3.77
CA GLU A 85 -23.41 -1.20 4.45
C GLU A 85 -22.19 -0.50 5.08
N ARG A 86 -21.91 0.74 4.68
CA ARG A 86 -20.81 1.54 5.21
C ARG A 86 -21.03 1.96 6.66
N ASN A 87 -20.03 1.70 7.49
CA ASN A 87 -20.01 2.16 8.88
C ASN A 87 -19.87 3.69 8.98
N PRO A 88 -20.78 4.42 9.66
CA PRO A 88 -20.64 5.86 9.86
C PRO A 88 -19.62 6.18 10.96
N VAL A 89 -18.78 7.18 10.72
CA VAL A 89 -18.00 7.82 11.79
C VAL A 89 -18.98 8.62 12.65
N THR A 90 -18.99 8.37 13.96
CA THR A 90 -19.90 9.06 14.90
C THR A 90 -19.12 9.66 16.06
N GLY A 91 -19.75 10.56 16.84
CA GLY A 91 -19.11 11.11 18.05
C GLY A 91 -18.63 10.04 19.04
N ASN A 92 -19.32 8.90 19.09
CA ASN A 92 -19.02 7.79 20.01
C ASN A 92 -18.13 6.70 19.40
N ARG A 93 -18.00 6.64 18.06
CA ARG A 93 -17.18 5.64 17.34
C ARG A 93 -16.36 6.35 16.27
N ARG A 94 -15.14 6.75 16.64
CA ARG A 94 -14.27 7.58 15.79
C ARG A 94 -12.78 7.30 15.92
N THR A 95 -12.38 6.43 16.84
CA THR A 95 -10.96 6.16 17.11
C THR A 95 -10.46 5.04 16.19
N VAL A 96 -9.38 5.25 15.46
CA VAL A 96 -8.66 4.14 14.79
C VAL A 96 -7.65 3.58 15.78
N TYR A 97 -7.62 2.27 15.95
CA TYR A 97 -6.66 1.60 16.82
C TYR A 97 -5.67 0.78 15.99
N VAL A 98 -4.40 0.79 16.40
CA VAL A 98 -3.33 -0.04 15.83
C VAL A 98 -2.81 -0.97 16.94
N VAL A 99 -2.91 -2.27 16.72
CA VAL A 99 -2.45 -3.31 17.64
C VAL A 99 -1.08 -3.80 17.17
N PRO A 100 -0.06 -3.88 18.05
CA PRO A 100 1.23 -4.46 17.67
C PRO A 100 1.14 -5.94 17.35
N ALA A 101 2.20 -6.45 16.71
CA ALA A 101 2.40 -7.89 16.54
C ALA A 101 2.28 -8.63 17.88
N PRO A 102 1.56 -9.78 17.93
CA PRO A 102 1.45 -10.55 19.15
C PRO A 102 2.81 -11.02 19.66
N LEU A 103 2.97 -11.00 20.98
CA LEU A 103 4.14 -11.56 21.65
C LEU A 103 4.19 -13.07 21.45
N ILE A 104 5.39 -13.63 21.44
CA ILE A 104 5.58 -15.08 21.34
C ILE A 104 5.86 -15.64 22.73
N GLY A 105 4.91 -16.38 23.29
CA GLY A 105 5.04 -17.01 24.61
C GLY A 105 6.10 -18.11 24.64
N ASP A 106 6.66 -18.38 25.82
CA ASP A 106 7.81 -19.29 25.99
C ASP A 106 7.56 -20.71 25.46
N LYS A 107 6.35 -21.23 25.68
CA LYS A 107 5.93 -22.57 25.23
C LYS A 107 5.82 -22.70 23.71
N VAL A 108 5.75 -21.58 22.98
CA VAL A 108 5.70 -21.53 21.50
C VAL A 108 6.88 -20.76 20.91
N SER A 109 8.02 -20.74 21.62
CA SER A 109 9.24 -20.04 21.20
C SER A 109 9.76 -20.44 19.80
N PHE A 110 9.38 -21.61 19.28
CA PHE A 110 9.65 -22.02 17.90
C PHE A 110 9.08 -21.04 16.85
N MET A 111 7.98 -20.32 17.16
CA MET A 111 7.36 -19.34 16.26
C MET A 111 8.28 -18.16 15.93
N LYS A 112 9.34 -17.92 16.72
CA LYS A 112 10.35 -16.90 16.41
C LYS A 112 11.07 -17.19 15.09
N SER A 113 11.17 -18.46 14.70
CA SER A 113 11.73 -18.87 13.42
C SER A 113 10.75 -18.75 12.25
N TRP A 114 9.46 -18.55 12.52
CA TRP A 114 8.42 -18.43 11.49
C TRP A 114 8.32 -17.02 10.93
N SER A 115 8.77 -16.01 11.68
CA SER A 115 8.88 -14.62 11.22
C SER A 115 10.24 -14.28 10.59
N MET A 116 11.13 -15.27 10.45
CA MET A 116 12.44 -15.11 9.85
C MET A 116 12.48 -15.81 8.49
N PRO A 117 12.84 -15.13 7.40
CA PRO A 117 12.94 -15.77 6.10
C PRO A 117 14.11 -16.77 6.07
N ARG A 118 13.93 -17.86 5.33
CA ARG A 118 14.97 -18.87 5.05
C ARG A 118 15.90 -18.37 3.96
N ASP A 119 17.16 -18.82 4.01
CA ASP A 119 18.16 -18.63 2.95
C ASP A 119 18.51 -17.17 2.60
N VAL A 120 18.19 -16.22 3.49
CA VAL A 120 18.75 -14.86 3.47
C VAL A 120 20.01 -14.88 4.34
N GLY A 121 21.19 -14.66 3.74
CA GLY A 121 22.49 -14.89 4.37
C GLY A 121 22.72 -14.24 5.75
N GLU A 122 23.73 -14.71 6.49
CA GLU A 122 24.11 -14.15 7.79
C GLU A 122 24.80 -12.78 7.61
N THR A 123 24.08 -11.64 7.63
CA THR A 123 24.57 -10.26 7.97
C THR A 123 23.50 -9.17 7.67
N PRO A 124 23.62 -7.98 8.28
CA PRO A 124 22.76 -7.49 9.36
C PRO A 124 21.35 -7.03 8.91
N ARG A 125 20.36 -7.51 9.68
CA ARG A 125 18.91 -7.42 9.49
C ARG A 125 18.41 -5.98 9.58
N VAL A 126 17.80 -5.49 8.50
CA VAL A 126 16.90 -4.34 8.56
C VAL A 126 15.88 -4.61 9.67
N HIS A 127 15.64 -3.65 10.55
CA HIS A 127 14.72 -3.86 11.66
C HIS A 127 13.28 -3.72 11.18
N THR A 128 12.39 -4.53 11.74
CA THR A 128 10.95 -4.43 11.49
C THR A 128 10.45 -3.03 11.83
N PRO A 129 9.48 -2.50 11.07
CA PRO A 129 8.91 -1.18 11.33
C PRO A 129 8.35 -1.06 12.75
N LYS A 130 8.62 0.07 13.41
CA LYS A 130 8.14 0.30 14.78
C LYS A 130 6.66 0.66 14.76
N LEU A 131 5.90 0.11 15.72
CA LEU A 131 4.48 0.40 15.93
C LEU A 131 4.16 1.90 15.92
N LEU A 132 4.97 2.70 16.63
CA LEU A 132 4.72 4.13 16.80
C LEU A 132 4.90 4.90 15.49
N ASP A 133 5.82 4.48 14.62
CA ASP A 133 6.02 5.12 13.32
C ASP A 133 4.84 4.82 12.38
N ILE A 134 4.35 3.57 12.37
CA ILE A 134 3.14 3.20 11.62
C ILE A 134 1.92 3.97 12.14
N ARG A 135 1.71 3.98 13.46
CA ARG A 135 0.61 4.75 14.10
C ARG A 135 0.66 6.23 13.70
N ASP A 136 1.84 6.84 13.73
CA ASP A 136 2.01 8.26 13.43
C ASP A 136 1.75 8.58 11.96
N TYR A 137 2.21 7.71 11.05
CA TYR A 137 1.87 7.82 9.63
C TYR A 137 0.37 7.73 9.42
N LEU A 138 -0.30 6.73 10.03
CA LEU A 138 -1.75 6.57 9.93
C LEU A 138 -2.50 7.76 10.56
N ALA A 139 -1.99 8.35 11.64
CA ALA A 139 -2.54 9.57 12.24
C ALA A 139 -2.46 10.78 11.32
N ALA A 140 -1.43 10.85 10.48
CA ALA A 140 -1.29 11.85 9.43
C ALA A 140 -2.19 11.55 8.22
N PHE A 141 -2.27 10.29 7.79
CA PHE A 141 -3.08 9.85 6.64
C PHE A 141 -4.58 10.00 6.90
N TYR A 142 -5.05 9.54 8.06
CA TYR A 142 -6.44 9.61 8.55
C TYR A 142 -6.70 10.84 9.41
N ARG A 143 -6.02 11.94 9.10
CA ARG A 143 -6.12 13.20 9.86
C ARG A 143 -7.58 13.56 10.11
N GLY A 144 -7.91 14.03 11.32
CA GLY A 144 -9.29 14.33 11.73
C GLY A 144 -9.88 13.31 12.71
N LEU A 145 -9.32 12.09 12.72
CA LEU A 145 -9.64 11.04 13.68
C LEU A 145 -8.49 10.80 14.66
N PRO A 146 -8.77 10.42 15.92
CA PRO A 146 -7.75 9.92 16.82
C PRO A 146 -7.23 8.56 16.31
N VAL A 147 -5.91 8.40 16.25
CA VAL A 147 -5.25 7.11 15.98
C VAL A 147 -4.43 6.72 17.20
N LYS A 148 -4.73 5.57 17.81
CA LYS A 148 -4.12 5.13 19.08
C LYS A 148 -3.44 3.78 18.91
N ALA A 149 -2.33 3.58 19.62
CA ALA A 149 -1.75 2.26 19.79
C ALA A 149 -2.50 1.54 20.93
N LEU A 150 -2.95 0.30 20.70
CA LEU A 150 -3.60 -0.51 21.72
C LEU A 150 -2.57 -1.47 22.33
N THR A 151 -1.99 -1.09 23.47
CA THR A 151 -0.87 -1.82 24.11
C THR A 151 -1.16 -2.29 25.54
N GLU A 152 -2.33 -1.96 26.10
CA GLU A 152 -2.67 -2.20 27.51
C GLU A 152 -2.86 -3.69 27.83
N SER A 153 -3.27 -4.50 26.85
CA SER A 153 -3.42 -5.95 26.96
C SER A 153 -2.76 -6.60 25.75
N PRO A 154 -1.43 -6.82 25.78
CA PRO A 154 -0.72 -7.33 24.63
C PRO A 154 -1.21 -8.74 24.29
N LEU A 155 -1.46 -8.96 23.00
CA LEU A 155 -1.76 -10.26 22.47
C LEU A 155 -0.53 -11.16 22.61
N GLU A 156 -0.76 -12.45 22.84
CA GLU A 156 0.32 -13.41 23.01
C GLU A 156 -0.04 -14.74 22.38
N PHE A 157 0.87 -15.27 21.55
CA PHE A 157 0.78 -16.63 21.05
C PHE A 157 1.12 -17.63 22.16
N MET A 158 0.32 -18.69 22.24
CA MET A 158 0.44 -19.78 23.21
C MET A 158 0.13 -21.13 22.54
N LEU A 159 0.27 -22.22 23.30
CA LEU A 159 -0.16 -23.53 22.83
C LEU A 159 -1.69 -23.56 22.71
N TRP A 160 -2.19 -24.08 21.59
CA TRP A 160 -3.63 -24.33 21.40
C TRP A 160 -4.11 -25.52 22.25
N GLU A 161 -3.36 -26.62 22.25
CA GLU A 161 -3.65 -27.81 23.06
C GLU A 161 -2.38 -28.28 23.81
N GLU A 162 -2.56 -28.84 25.02
CA GLU A 162 -1.46 -29.49 25.74
C GLU A 162 -1.03 -30.80 25.03
N PRO A 163 0.28 -31.02 24.80
CA PRO A 163 0.74 -32.20 24.08
C PRO A 163 0.39 -33.48 24.83
N LYS A 164 -0.42 -34.35 24.21
CA LYS A 164 -0.66 -35.72 24.71
C LYS A 164 0.68 -36.46 24.76
N LYS A 165 0.99 -37.08 25.90
CA LYS A 165 2.29 -37.69 26.29
C LYS A 165 2.88 -38.77 25.34
N SER A 166 2.32 -39.02 24.16
CA SER A 166 2.83 -40.01 23.22
C SER A 166 2.75 -39.55 21.77
N LYS A 167 3.85 -38.98 21.27
CA LYS A 167 4.57 -39.42 20.06
C LYS A 167 5.64 -38.37 19.71
N LYS A 168 6.90 -38.79 19.79
CA LYS A 168 8.09 -38.05 19.35
C LYS A 168 8.13 -37.93 17.81
N SER A 169 7.31 -37.06 17.26
CA SER A 169 7.69 -36.37 16.02
C SER A 169 7.45 -34.89 16.26
N GLN A 170 8.53 -34.09 16.26
CA GLN A 170 8.49 -32.63 16.15
C GLN A 170 7.90 -32.26 14.79
N ARG A 171 6.60 -32.49 14.58
CA ARG A 171 5.87 -31.81 13.53
C ARG A 171 5.44 -30.48 14.12
N ASP A 172 5.67 -29.41 13.37
CA ASP A 172 5.09 -28.12 13.68
C ASP A 172 3.57 -28.25 13.89
N PRO A 173 3.00 -27.49 14.82
CA PRO A 173 1.60 -27.62 15.18
C PRO A 173 0.68 -27.08 14.07
N GLN A 174 -0.44 -27.75 13.84
CA GLN A 174 -1.48 -27.28 12.89
C GLN A 174 -2.20 -26.02 13.41
N TYR A 175 -2.21 -25.81 14.73
CA TYR A 175 -2.84 -24.66 15.38
C TYR A 175 -1.93 -24.08 16.45
N VAL A 176 -1.93 -22.76 16.58
CA VAL A 176 -1.39 -22.04 17.74
C VAL A 176 -2.53 -21.25 18.38
N GLY A 177 -2.50 -21.06 19.69
CA GLY A 177 -3.47 -20.21 20.37
C GLY A 177 -3.04 -18.76 20.32
N LEU A 178 -3.97 -17.83 20.11
CA LEU A 178 -3.77 -16.40 20.30
C LEU A 178 -4.61 -15.95 21.49
N ARG A 179 -3.95 -15.52 22.56
CA ARG A 179 -4.61 -15.04 23.78
C ARG A 179 -5.14 -13.62 23.57
N ILE A 180 -6.43 -13.45 23.80
CA ILE A 180 -7.15 -12.18 23.68
C ILE A 180 -7.90 -11.95 24.99
N ALA A 181 -7.36 -11.08 25.86
CA ALA A 181 -7.84 -10.94 27.22
C ALA A 181 -7.93 -12.31 27.95
N ASP A 182 -9.15 -12.75 28.27
CA ASP A 182 -9.44 -14.03 28.94
C ASP A 182 -9.79 -15.17 27.97
N GLU A 183 -9.83 -14.91 26.67
CA GLU A 183 -10.14 -15.86 25.61
C GLU A 183 -8.89 -16.32 24.86
N CYS A 184 -9.01 -17.42 24.13
CA CYS A 184 -7.97 -17.95 23.25
C CYS A 184 -8.60 -18.35 21.91
N VAL A 185 -8.10 -17.79 20.82
CA VAL A 185 -8.53 -18.10 19.45
C VAL A 185 -7.50 -19.02 18.82
N GLY A 186 -7.96 -20.11 18.20
CA GLY A 186 -7.10 -21.04 17.49
C GLY A 186 -6.74 -20.50 16.12
N ILE A 187 -5.46 -20.27 15.86
CA ILE A 187 -4.94 -19.79 14.59
C ILE A 187 -4.35 -20.98 13.83
N ARG A 188 -4.93 -21.32 12.69
CA ARG A 188 -4.43 -22.34 11.77
C ARG A 188 -3.06 -21.93 11.24
N THR A 189 -2.20 -22.92 11.06
CA THR A 189 -0.88 -22.72 10.46
C THR A 189 -0.65 -23.73 9.34
N ARG A 190 0.11 -23.31 8.33
CA ARG A 190 0.58 -24.21 7.26
C ARG A 190 2.06 -24.03 6.99
N ALA A 191 2.66 -25.01 6.32
CA ALA A 191 4.00 -24.82 5.76
C ALA A 191 3.90 -23.81 4.61
N CYS A 192 4.88 -22.91 4.50
CA CYS A 192 4.90 -21.92 3.44
C CYS A 192 5.11 -22.59 2.08
N PRO A 193 4.21 -22.44 1.08
CA PRO A 193 4.29 -23.15 -0.19
C PRO A 193 5.59 -22.88 -0.97
N ASP A 194 6.07 -21.64 -0.95
CA ASP A 194 7.28 -21.20 -1.63
C ASP A 194 8.56 -21.39 -0.81
N GLY A 195 8.44 -21.85 0.44
CA GLY A 195 9.55 -22.11 1.35
C GLY A 195 10.30 -20.87 1.85
N VAL A 196 9.85 -19.64 1.52
CA VAL A 196 10.51 -18.39 1.94
C VAL A 196 10.48 -18.26 3.45
N TYR A 197 9.32 -18.56 4.05
CA TYR A 197 9.19 -18.70 5.50
C TYR A 197 9.03 -20.17 5.87
N SER A 198 9.25 -20.51 7.13
CA SER A 198 9.01 -21.88 7.58
C SER A 198 7.52 -22.21 7.67
N ARG A 199 6.70 -21.24 8.09
CA ARG A 199 5.24 -21.38 8.22
C ARG A 199 4.51 -20.06 8.02
N GLN A 200 3.22 -20.18 7.73
CA GLN A 200 2.27 -19.08 7.63
C GLN A 200 1.15 -19.22 8.66
N LEU A 201 0.57 -18.10 9.08
CA LEU A 201 -0.64 -18.02 9.89
C LEU A 201 -1.86 -17.75 9.00
N ASN A 202 -3.00 -18.34 9.34
CA ASN A 202 -4.23 -18.06 8.61
C ASN A 202 -4.75 -16.65 8.94
N LEU A 203 -5.08 -15.91 7.90
CA LEU A 203 -5.53 -14.52 7.96
C LEU A 203 -6.94 -14.39 8.54
N ASP A 204 -7.87 -15.25 8.14
CA ASP A 204 -9.26 -15.21 8.61
C ASP A 204 -9.34 -15.44 10.12
N ASP A 205 -8.57 -16.41 10.64
CA ASP A 205 -8.53 -16.67 12.08
C ASP A 205 -7.99 -15.45 12.87
N LEU A 206 -7.05 -14.69 12.29
CA LEU A 206 -6.56 -13.44 12.87
C LEU A 206 -7.59 -12.31 12.76
N LEU A 207 -8.36 -12.24 11.68
CA LEU A 207 -9.45 -11.27 11.52
C LEU A 207 -10.56 -11.54 12.53
N ASP A 208 -10.97 -12.80 12.73
CA ASP A 208 -11.95 -13.21 13.74
C ASP A 208 -11.49 -12.84 15.15
N ALA A 209 -10.23 -13.11 15.47
CA ALA A 209 -9.61 -12.63 16.70
C ALA A 209 -9.70 -11.10 16.84
N THR A 210 -9.41 -10.37 15.76
CA THR A 210 -9.42 -8.90 15.74
C THR A 210 -10.84 -8.33 15.93
N ILE A 211 -11.87 -9.01 15.41
CA ILE A 211 -13.29 -8.64 15.65
C ILE A 211 -13.61 -8.72 17.14
N SER A 212 -13.21 -9.80 17.81
CA SER A 212 -13.50 -10.02 19.23
C SER A 212 -12.86 -8.99 20.16
N MET A 213 -11.75 -8.37 19.75
CA MET A 213 -11.04 -7.35 20.55
C MET A 213 -11.40 -5.90 20.21
N LEU A 214 -12.29 -5.67 19.22
CA LEU A 214 -12.63 -4.34 18.70
C LEU A 214 -13.21 -3.42 19.80
N PRO A 215 -12.52 -2.33 20.19
CA PRO A 215 -13.02 -1.45 21.25
C PRO A 215 -14.36 -0.79 20.90
N LYS A 216 -15.17 -0.49 21.92
CA LYS A 216 -16.51 0.10 21.74
C LYS A 216 -16.50 1.48 21.07
N ASP A 217 -15.45 2.29 21.32
CA ASP A 217 -15.26 3.61 20.71
C ASP A 217 -14.45 3.58 19.41
N ALA A 218 -13.97 2.39 19.03
CA ALA A 218 -13.21 2.22 17.81
C ALA A 218 -14.11 2.49 16.61
N TYR A 219 -13.64 3.32 15.69
CA TYR A 219 -14.09 3.29 14.32
C TYR A 219 -13.58 2.01 13.65
N ALA A 220 -12.26 1.81 13.62
CA ALA A 220 -11.61 0.65 13.04
C ALA A 220 -10.41 0.17 13.89
N LEU A 221 -10.02 -1.08 13.70
CA LEU A 221 -8.88 -1.71 14.38
C LEU A 221 -7.97 -2.40 13.35
N LEU A 222 -6.69 -2.06 13.36
CA LEU A 222 -5.66 -2.70 12.55
C LEU A 222 -4.76 -3.56 13.45
N LEU A 223 -4.68 -4.85 13.18
CA LEU A 223 -3.70 -5.76 13.78
C LEU A 223 -2.46 -5.87 12.88
N LEU A 224 -1.29 -5.58 13.44
CA LEU A 224 -0.02 -5.88 12.78
C LEU A 224 0.46 -7.29 13.14
N THR A 225 1.22 -7.92 12.26
CA THR A 225 1.91 -9.20 12.54
C THR A 225 3.26 -9.26 11.82
N ASP A 226 4.20 -10.00 12.41
CA ASP A 226 5.53 -10.23 11.81
C ASP A 226 5.62 -11.56 11.07
N HIS A 227 4.54 -12.35 11.09
CA HIS A 227 4.46 -13.66 10.45
C HIS A 227 3.84 -13.57 9.06
N ASP A 228 4.30 -14.41 8.16
CA ASP A 228 3.72 -14.54 6.82
C ASP A 228 2.29 -15.11 6.90
N LEU A 229 1.42 -14.72 5.98
CA LEU A 229 -0.02 -15.00 6.05
C LEU A 229 -0.52 -15.75 4.82
N TYR A 230 -1.66 -16.42 4.97
CA TYR A 230 -2.47 -16.98 3.89
C TYR A 230 -3.97 -16.87 4.23
N GLU A 231 -4.82 -16.77 3.22
CA GLU A 231 -6.27 -16.82 3.38
C GLU A 231 -6.78 -18.23 3.05
N ASP A 232 -6.46 -18.73 1.87
CA ASP A 232 -6.89 -20.06 1.39
C ASP A 232 -5.75 -20.91 0.79
N ASP A 233 -6.08 -22.11 0.31
CA ASP A 233 -5.13 -23.09 -0.22
C ASP A 233 -4.53 -22.71 -1.59
N GLU A 234 -5.14 -21.79 -2.33
CA GLU A 234 -4.67 -21.31 -3.64
C GLU A 234 -3.66 -20.15 -3.50
N ASP A 235 -3.72 -19.43 -2.38
CA ASP A 235 -2.75 -18.37 -2.08
C ASP A 235 -1.33 -18.89 -1.96
N THR A 236 -0.35 -18.16 -2.51
CA THR A 236 1.04 -18.33 -2.07
C THR A 236 1.27 -17.61 -0.74
N PHE A 237 0.83 -16.36 -0.63
CA PHE A 237 0.82 -15.55 0.59
C PHE A 237 -0.13 -14.35 0.42
N VAL A 238 -0.46 -13.69 1.53
CA VAL A 238 -1.19 -12.41 1.56
C VAL A 238 -0.46 -11.41 2.47
N CYS A 239 -0.39 -10.15 2.07
CA CYS A 239 0.28 -9.10 2.85
C CYS A 239 -0.66 -8.41 3.85
N GLY A 240 -1.96 -8.41 3.57
CA GLY A 240 -2.97 -7.84 4.42
C GLY A 240 -4.36 -8.10 3.86
N ARG A 241 -5.36 -7.88 4.71
CA ARG A 241 -6.77 -7.86 4.33
C ARG A 241 -7.58 -7.08 5.36
N ALA A 242 -8.69 -6.52 4.92
CA ALA A 242 -9.72 -5.94 5.75
C ALA A 242 -11.06 -6.65 5.60
N TYR A 243 -11.75 -6.83 6.72
CA TYR A 243 -13.20 -7.04 6.74
C TYR A 243 -13.85 -5.69 7.03
N GLY A 244 -14.05 -4.89 5.97
CA GLY A 244 -14.47 -3.49 6.06
C GLY A 244 -15.76 -3.28 6.85
N GLY A 245 -16.77 -4.12 6.60
CA GLY A 245 -18.04 -4.11 7.35
C GLY A 245 -17.87 -4.41 8.84
N SER A 246 -16.91 -5.28 9.20
CA SER A 246 -16.54 -5.60 10.58
C SER A 246 -15.57 -4.60 11.20
N ARG A 247 -15.05 -3.64 10.41
CA ARG A 247 -14.16 -2.55 10.82
C ARG A 247 -12.81 -3.03 11.36
N VAL A 248 -12.30 -4.13 10.81
CA VAL A 248 -11.02 -4.71 11.19
C VAL A 248 -10.14 -4.96 9.99
N ALA A 249 -8.83 -4.87 10.20
CA ALA A 249 -7.81 -5.20 9.21
C ALA A 249 -6.63 -5.92 9.88
N VAL A 250 -5.95 -6.76 9.12
CA VAL A 250 -4.68 -7.39 9.50
C VAL A 250 -3.64 -7.06 8.42
N VAL A 251 -2.43 -6.65 8.82
CA VAL A 251 -1.30 -6.41 7.91
C VAL A 251 -0.04 -7.09 8.43
N SER A 252 0.64 -7.83 7.54
CA SER A 252 1.90 -8.49 7.81
C SER A 252 3.10 -7.67 7.35
N ASN A 253 4.12 -7.62 8.20
CA ASN A 253 5.42 -7.05 7.86
C ASN A 253 6.26 -8.00 7.00
N ALA A 254 5.99 -9.31 7.01
CA ALA A 254 6.92 -10.36 6.59
C ALA A 254 7.41 -10.15 5.15
N ARG A 255 6.48 -10.15 4.20
CA ARG A 255 6.80 -10.11 2.77
C ARG A 255 7.38 -8.78 2.32
N TYR A 256 7.14 -7.70 3.07
CA TYR A 256 7.69 -6.38 2.78
C TYR A 256 9.15 -6.17 3.21
N ASN A 257 9.75 -7.15 3.90
CA ASN A 257 11.16 -7.11 4.25
C ASN A 257 12.01 -6.88 2.98
N PRO A 258 12.73 -5.75 2.88
CA PRO A 258 13.53 -5.44 1.70
C PRO A 258 14.55 -6.52 1.35
N ASP A 259 15.05 -7.29 2.32
CA ASP A 259 15.99 -8.38 2.06
C ASP A 259 15.42 -9.46 1.13
N LEU A 260 14.09 -9.52 0.99
CA LEU A 260 13.39 -10.42 0.07
C LEU A 260 13.24 -9.86 -1.34
N ASP A 261 13.56 -8.59 -1.61
CA ASP A 261 13.27 -7.95 -2.90
C ASP A 261 13.95 -8.66 -4.07
N ALA A 262 15.16 -9.17 -3.89
CA ALA A 262 15.85 -9.94 -4.92
C ALA A 262 15.14 -11.28 -5.21
N LEU A 263 14.63 -11.93 -4.15
CA LEU A 263 13.90 -13.19 -4.25
C LEU A 263 12.53 -12.99 -4.91
N HIS A 264 11.83 -11.92 -4.53
CA HIS A 264 10.53 -11.54 -5.08
C HIS A 264 10.64 -10.80 -6.41
N SER A 265 11.85 -10.56 -6.94
CA SER A 265 12.04 -9.77 -8.16
C SER A 265 11.40 -8.38 -8.10
N VAL A 266 11.39 -7.75 -6.92
CA VAL A 266 10.91 -6.37 -6.73
C VAL A 266 11.93 -5.40 -7.32
N ASP A 267 11.53 -4.64 -8.34
CA ASP A 267 12.36 -3.58 -8.90
C ASP A 267 12.33 -2.35 -7.99
N ARG A 268 13.29 -2.25 -7.06
CA ARG A 268 13.46 -1.07 -6.21
C ARG A 268 13.76 0.19 -7.01
N LEU A 269 14.43 0.07 -8.16
CA LEU A 269 14.88 1.22 -8.94
C LEU A 269 13.70 1.93 -9.62
N HIS A 270 12.72 1.16 -10.09
CA HIS A 270 11.51 1.68 -10.72
C HIS A 270 10.25 1.46 -9.87
N ALA A 271 10.41 1.46 -8.54
CA ALA A 271 9.31 1.67 -7.61
C ALA A 271 8.72 3.08 -7.78
N TRP A 272 7.55 3.35 -7.20
CA TRP A 272 6.98 4.70 -7.24
C TRP A 272 7.97 5.72 -6.64
N PRO A 273 8.17 6.91 -7.26
CA PRO A 273 7.52 7.43 -8.46
C PRO A 273 8.23 7.08 -9.79
N LEU A 274 9.41 6.44 -9.75
CA LEU A 274 10.20 6.09 -10.94
C LEU A 274 9.55 5.01 -11.81
N SER A 275 8.52 4.33 -11.31
CA SER A 275 7.62 3.48 -12.09
C SER A 275 6.97 4.19 -13.28
N HIS A 276 6.90 5.53 -13.24
CA HIS A 276 6.43 6.39 -14.34
C HIS A 276 7.51 6.72 -15.38
N CYS A 277 8.71 6.15 -15.30
CA CYS A 277 9.74 6.32 -16.33
C CYS A 277 9.24 5.74 -17.67
N ALA A 278 9.18 6.58 -18.72
CA ALA A 278 8.60 6.20 -20.00
C ALA A 278 9.38 5.05 -20.68
N GLU A 279 10.71 5.07 -20.60
CA GLU A 279 11.58 4.03 -21.15
C GLU A 279 11.46 2.72 -20.39
N TYR A 280 11.39 2.77 -19.06
CA TYR A 280 11.14 1.59 -18.22
C TYR A 280 9.83 0.92 -18.61
N MET A 281 8.75 1.71 -18.65
CA MET A 281 7.41 1.23 -18.95
C MET A 281 7.31 0.60 -20.35
N SER A 282 7.89 1.26 -21.36
CA SER A 282 7.94 0.76 -22.73
C SER A 282 8.74 -0.55 -22.83
N THR A 283 9.87 -0.62 -22.15
CA THR A 283 10.73 -1.82 -22.13
C THR A 283 10.03 -2.98 -21.46
N TYR A 284 9.44 -2.77 -20.28
CA TYR A 284 8.74 -3.81 -19.52
C TYR A 284 7.62 -4.44 -20.34
N CYS A 285 6.75 -3.61 -20.94
CA CYS A 285 5.66 -4.10 -21.79
C CYS A 285 6.19 -4.90 -23.00
N SER A 286 7.28 -4.43 -23.62
CA SER A 286 7.84 -5.08 -24.81
C SER A 286 8.53 -6.42 -24.52
N THR A 287 9.08 -6.60 -23.31
CA THR A 287 9.80 -7.83 -22.93
C THR A 287 8.90 -8.89 -22.31
N SER A 288 7.83 -8.48 -21.64
CA SER A 288 6.93 -9.37 -20.90
C SER A 288 5.78 -9.91 -21.76
N GLU A 289 5.47 -9.29 -22.90
CA GLU A 289 4.46 -9.83 -23.82
C GLU A 289 4.97 -11.04 -24.61
N PRO A 290 4.19 -12.13 -24.74
CA PRO A 290 4.57 -13.27 -25.57
C PRO A 290 4.73 -12.83 -27.02
N LYS A 291 5.89 -13.14 -27.63
CA LYS A 291 6.22 -12.79 -29.02
C LYS A 291 5.21 -13.37 -30.02
N LYS A 292 4.12 -12.65 -30.30
CA LYS A 292 3.27 -12.93 -31.48
C LYS A 292 4.05 -12.54 -32.73
N LYS A 293 3.94 -13.38 -33.77
CA LYS A 293 4.67 -13.25 -35.06
C LYS A 293 4.57 -11.83 -35.62
N ARG A 294 5.73 -11.26 -35.97
CA ARG A 294 5.91 -9.94 -36.60
C ARG A 294 4.88 -9.72 -37.72
N GLN A 295 3.98 -8.77 -37.52
CA GLN A 295 3.29 -8.10 -38.63
C GLN A 295 4.05 -6.82 -39.01
N LYS A 296 3.96 -6.51 -40.31
CA LYS A 296 4.76 -5.51 -41.05
C LYS A 296 4.66 -4.11 -40.44
N LYS A 297 5.81 -3.45 -40.29
CA LYS A 297 5.96 -2.02 -39.99
C LYS A 297 5.26 -1.18 -41.08
N SER A 298 4.41 -0.23 -40.66
CA SER A 298 4.02 0.93 -41.48
C SER A 298 4.78 2.17 -41.02
N HIS A 299 5.06 3.06 -41.98
CA HIS A 299 6.04 4.12 -41.90
C HIS A 299 5.74 5.24 -40.88
N SER A 300 6.86 5.76 -40.37
CA SER A 300 7.11 7.00 -39.61
C SER A 300 6.23 8.20 -39.95
N ALA A 301 5.69 8.85 -38.92
CA ALA A 301 5.38 10.28 -38.95
C ALA A 301 6.62 11.08 -38.49
N LYS A 302 6.94 12.17 -39.20
CA LYS A 302 8.10 13.04 -38.95
C LYS A 302 7.93 13.85 -37.65
N PRO A 303 9.03 14.22 -36.98
CA PRO A 303 8.98 15.17 -35.86
C PRO A 303 8.71 16.59 -36.41
N HIS A 304 7.72 17.27 -35.85
CA HIS A 304 7.51 18.69 -36.12
C HIS A 304 8.53 19.51 -35.34
N ALA A 305 9.17 20.44 -36.05
CA ALA A 305 10.20 21.33 -35.54
C ALA A 305 9.66 22.25 -34.43
N SER A 306 10.49 22.40 -33.42
CA SER A 306 10.39 23.30 -32.28
C SER A 306 10.27 24.77 -32.70
N GLN A 307 9.27 25.46 -32.16
CA GLN A 307 9.24 26.92 -32.02
C GLN A 307 9.63 27.26 -30.58
N GLU A 308 10.59 28.16 -30.40
CA GLU A 308 10.97 28.70 -29.09
C GLU A 308 9.82 29.52 -28.51
N PRO A 309 9.45 29.33 -27.22
CA PRO A 309 8.66 30.31 -26.49
C PRO A 309 9.58 31.30 -25.77
N SER A 310 9.28 32.58 -25.99
CA SER A 310 9.78 33.72 -25.25
C SER A 310 9.62 33.57 -23.74
N ALA A 311 10.60 34.07 -22.98
CA ALA A 311 10.59 34.18 -21.53
C ALA A 311 9.30 34.81 -20.98
N GLN A 312 8.42 33.97 -20.44
CA GLN A 312 7.30 34.35 -19.58
C GLN A 312 7.21 33.27 -18.49
N ASN A 313 7.38 33.69 -17.22
CA ASN A 313 7.31 32.92 -15.97
C ASN A 313 7.16 31.40 -16.12
N GLU A 314 8.24 30.65 -15.89
CA GLU A 314 8.16 29.19 -15.88
C GLU A 314 7.08 28.71 -14.89
N PRO A 315 6.13 27.86 -15.32
CA PRO A 315 5.17 27.26 -14.41
C PRO A 315 5.91 26.40 -13.38
N SER A 316 5.48 26.46 -12.12
CA SER A 316 6.00 25.59 -11.08
C SER A 316 5.94 24.12 -11.56
N PRO A 317 7.00 23.31 -11.36
CA PRO A 317 7.03 21.92 -11.80
C PRO A 317 5.93 21.10 -11.13
N ALA A 318 5.27 20.22 -11.89
CA ALA A 318 4.12 19.47 -11.41
C ALA A 318 4.50 18.46 -10.30
N PRO A 319 3.53 18.00 -9.48
CA PRO A 319 3.84 17.14 -8.33
C PRO A 319 4.58 15.85 -8.66
N LEU A 320 4.21 15.17 -9.76
CA LEU A 320 4.92 13.95 -10.17
C LEU A 320 6.33 14.26 -10.70
N ASP A 321 6.54 15.37 -11.41
CA ASP A 321 7.87 15.81 -11.86
C ASP A 321 8.82 15.99 -10.66
N MET A 322 8.33 16.65 -9.61
CA MET A 322 9.11 16.91 -8.40
C MET A 322 9.44 15.62 -7.64
N ALA A 323 8.47 14.73 -7.49
CA ALA A 323 8.69 13.41 -6.90
C ALA A 323 9.72 12.60 -7.71
N PHE A 324 9.55 12.55 -9.03
CA PHE A 324 10.42 11.82 -9.95
C PHE A 324 11.85 12.36 -9.93
N SER A 325 12.02 13.68 -9.95
CA SER A 325 13.33 14.34 -9.89
C SER A 325 14.09 14.01 -8.60
N VAL A 326 13.41 14.10 -7.44
CA VAL A 326 14.00 13.74 -6.14
C VAL A 326 14.33 12.25 -6.11
N ALA A 327 13.39 11.37 -6.48
CA ALA A 327 13.64 9.93 -6.52
C ALA A 327 14.84 9.58 -7.40
N ARG A 328 14.97 10.19 -8.58
CA ARG A 328 16.10 9.96 -9.48
C ARG A 328 17.43 10.39 -8.87
N SER A 329 17.47 11.53 -8.17
CA SER A 329 18.68 12.01 -7.48
C SER A 329 19.13 11.09 -6.35
N LEU A 330 18.18 10.42 -5.68
CA LEU A 330 18.45 9.46 -4.61
C LEU A 330 18.69 8.03 -5.14
N ALA A 331 18.19 7.70 -6.33
CA ALA A 331 18.37 6.39 -6.94
C ALA A 331 19.83 6.04 -7.26
N SER A 332 20.70 7.03 -7.39
CA SER A 332 22.15 6.81 -7.53
C SER A 332 22.87 6.53 -6.21
N LEU A 333 22.20 6.68 -5.07
CA LEU A 333 22.78 6.43 -3.75
C LEU A 333 22.65 4.95 -3.38
N ASP A 334 23.65 4.44 -2.67
CA ASP A 334 23.60 3.09 -2.13
C ASP A 334 22.50 2.95 -1.06
N TRP A 335 21.86 1.78 -1.03
CA TRP A 335 20.88 1.45 0.00
C TRP A 335 21.58 1.20 1.33
N THR A 336 21.48 2.15 2.26
CA THR A 336 21.90 1.97 3.65
C THR A 336 20.85 1.19 4.45
N GLN A 337 21.22 0.67 5.62
CA GLN A 337 20.27 -0.01 6.50
C GLN A 337 19.09 0.88 6.92
N GLU A 338 19.34 2.17 7.16
CA GLU A 338 18.33 3.17 7.50
C GLU A 338 17.38 3.39 6.32
N SER A 339 17.90 3.51 5.10
CA SER A 339 17.08 3.68 3.91
C SER A 339 16.19 2.45 3.61
N LEU A 340 16.69 1.25 3.87
CA LEU A 340 15.93 0.01 3.76
C LEU A 340 14.86 -0.09 4.85
N ALA A 341 15.18 0.32 6.08
CA ALA A 341 14.19 0.37 7.17
C ALA A 341 13.07 1.37 6.85
N ALA A 342 13.42 2.53 6.28
CA ALA A 342 12.44 3.50 5.81
C ALA A 342 11.61 2.98 4.64
N LEU A 343 12.21 2.24 3.69
CA LEU A 343 11.47 1.57 2.62
C LEU A 343 10.47 0.54 3.16
N TRP A 344 10.89 -0.29 4.13
CA TRP A 344 10.01 -1.26 4.76
C TRP A 344 8.84 -0.58 5.48
N LEU A 345 9.13 0.47 6.26
CA LEU A 345 8.11 1.30 6.90
C LEU A 345 7.13 1.89 5.88
N GLY A 346 7.63 2.45 4.78
CA GLY A 346 6.82 3.04 3.71
C GLY A 346 5.83 2.04 3.09
N ARG A 347 6.31 0.82 2.78
CA ARG A 347 5.48 -0.28 2.27
C ARG A 347 4.36 -0.65 3.24
N VAL A 348 4.71 -0.91 4.50
CA VAL A 348 3.73 -1.27 5.53
C VAL A 348 2.73 -0.14 5.77
N CYS A 349 3.18 1.12 5.78
CA CYS A 349 2.33 2.29 5.93
C CYS A 349 1.33 2.45 4.77
N ARG A 350 1.75 2.19 3.51
CA ARG A 350 0.85 2.19 2.34
C ARG A 350 -0.21 1.11 2.50
N THR A 351 0.19 -0.13 2.79
CA THR A 351 -0.75 -1.26 2.91
C THR A 351 -1.68 -1.11 4.10
N ALA A 352 -1.16 -0.69 5.26
CA ALA A 352 -1.99 -0.35 6.41
C ALA A 352 -3.00 0.77 6.12
N SER A 353 -2.61 1.75 5.30
CA SER A 353 -3.53 2.79 4.84
C SER A 353 -4.57 2.23 3.87
N HIS A 354 -4.18 1.34 2.97
CA HIS A 354 -5.09 0.64 2.06
C HIS A 354 -6.14 -0.19 2.80
N GLU A 355 -5.72 -1.10 3.68
CA GLU A 355 -6.64 -1.97 4.42
C GLU A 355 -7.58 -1.20 5.35
N LEU A 356 -7.07 -0.15 6.02
CA LEU A 356 -7.95 0.74 6.77
C LEU A 356 -8.93 1.48 5.86
N GLY A 357 -8.57 1.78 4.61
CA GLY A 357 -9.43 2.43 3.63
C GLY A 357 -10.69 1.60 3.35
N HIS A 358 -10.55 0.28 3.27
CA HIS A 358 -11.68 -0.64 3.20
C HIS A 358 -12.56 -0.60 4.47
N CYS A 359 -12.00 -0.36 5.66
CA CYS A 359 -12.80 -0.09 6.86
C CYS A 359 -13.57 1.25 6.80
N PHE A 360 -13.17 2.17 5.91
CA PHE A 360 -13.93 3.37 5.55
C PHE A 360 -14.97 3.13 4.43
N GLY A 361 -15.12 1.89 3.96
CA GLY A 361 -15.98 1.51 2.85
C GLY A 361 -15.44 1.91 1.48
N ILE A 362 -14.15 2.26 1.38
CA ILE A 362 -13.54 2.64 0.11
C ILE A 362 -13.10 1.37 -0.61
N ASP A 363 -13.63 1.13 -1.81
CA ASP A 363 -13.27 -0.02 -2.66
C ASP A 363 -11.96 0.21 -3.40
N HIS A 364 -11.48 -0.79 -4.15
CA HIS A 364 -10.33 -0.58 -5.02
C HIS A 364 -10.59 0.54 -6.04
N CYS A 365 -9.58 1.37 -6.26
CA CYS A 365 -9.66 2.51 -7.16
C CYS A 365 -9.25 2.14 -8.59
N VAL A 366 -10.06 2.57 -9.56
CA VAL A 366 -9.76 2.40 -11.00
C VAL A 366 -9.60 3.75 -11.73
N TYR A 367 -9.81 4.87 -11.03
CA TYR A 367 -9.86 6.19 -11.65
C TYR A 367 -8.47 6.79 -11.93
N TYR A 368 -7.52 6.57 -11.04
CA TYR A 368 -6.19 7.20 -11.02
C TYR A 368 -5.18 6.24 -10.40
N ALA A 369 -3.90 6.56 -10.55
CA ALA A 369 -2.87 6.01 -9.67
C ALA A 369 -3.27 6.32 -8.21
N CYS A 370 -3.38 5.31 -7.34
CA CYS A 370 -3.92 5.52 -6.00
C CYS A 370 -3.45 4.49 -4.98
N CYS A 371 -3.27 4.91 -3.73
CA CYS A 371 -3.08 4.02 -2.59
C CYS A 371 -4.25 3.02 -2.41
N MET A 372 -5.44 3.32 -2.93
CA MET A 372 -6.58 2.42 -2.93
C MET A 372 -6.65 1.53 -4.18
N GLN A 373 -5.68 1.55 -5.10
CA GLN A 373 -5.67 0.55 -6.18
C GLN A 373 -5.46 -0.85 -5.62
N GLY A 374 -6.17 -1.82 -6.21
CA GLY A 374 -5.93 -3.24 -6.01
C GLY A 374 -4.50 -3.60 -6.42
N THR A 375 -3.96 -4.61 -5.75
CA THR A 375 -2.60 -5.07 -5.92
C THR A 375 -2.59 -6.60 -5.85
N GLY A 376 -2.20 -7.27 -6.93
CA GLY A 376 -2.11 -8.73 -7.01
C GLY A 376 -0.73 -9.29 -6.65
N SER A 377 0.29 -8.43 -6.50
CA SER A 377 1.67 -8.86 -6.23
C SER A 377 2.50 -7.81 -5.51
N ILE A 378 3.58 -8.22 -4.84
CA ILE A 378 4.50 -7.27 -4.17
C ILE A 378 5.27 -6.38 -5.16
N GLN A 379 5.48 -6.86 -6.38
CA GLN A 379 6.10 -6.11 -7.46
C GLN A 379 5.17 -5.01 -7.99
N GLU A 380 3.86 -5.29 -8.04
CA GLU A 380 2.84 -4.28 -8.32
C GLU A 380 2.75 -3.28 -7.17
N ASP A 381 2.71 -3.74 -5.91
CA ASP A 381 2.58 -2.86 -4.73
C ASP A 381 3.66 -1.78 -4.69
N ALA A 382 4.91 -2.15 -5.01
CA ALA A 382 6.05 -1.24 -5.04
C ALA A 382 5.87 -0.07 -6.04
N ARG A 383 4.99 -0.21 -7.04
CA ARG A 383 4.70 0.84 -8.03
C ARG A 383 3.50 1.69 -7.67
N GLN A 384 2.72 1.30 -6.65
CA GLN A 384 1.55 2.04 -6.21
C GLN A 384 1.97 3.31 -5.43
N PRO A 385 1.28 4.44 -5.64
CA PRO A 385 1.61 5.67 -4.93
C PRO A 385 1.17 5.61 -3.45
N PRO A 386 1.86 6.34 -2.54
CA PRO A 386 1.45 6.51 -1.15
C PRO A 386 0.34 7.57 -0.97
N TYR A 387 -0.07 8.25 -2.03
CA TYR A 387 -1.17 9.23 -2.00
C TYR A 387 -2.51 8.60 -2.40
N ILE A 388 -3.60 9.27 -2.04
CA ILE A 388 -4.95 8.96 -2.53
C ILE A 388 -5.33 9.92 -3.65
N CYS A 389 -6.11 9.45 -4.61
CA CYS A 389 -6.57 10.25 -5.73
C CYS A 389 -7.75 11.15 -5.33
N PRO A 390 -8.16 12.12 -6.16
CA PRO A 390 -9.25 13.03 -5.84
C PRO A 390 -10.58 12.36 -5.46
N VAL A 391 -10.92 11.23 -6.08
CA VAL A 391 -12.16 10.50 -5.80
C VAL A 391 -12.14 9.93 -4.37
N ASP A 392 -11.09 9.17 -4.04
CA ASP A 392 -10.97 8.55 -2.70
C ASP A 392 -10.60 9.56 -1.63
N GLN A 393 -9.95 10.66 -2.01
CA GLN A 393 -9.74 11.80 -1.15
C GLN A 393 -11.05 12.44 -0.74
N ALA A 394 -11.99 12.68 -1.65
CA ALA A 394 -13.31 13.21 -1.31
C ALA A 394 -14.02 12.31 -0.28
N LYS A 395 -13.98 10.98 -0.48
CA LYS A 395 -14.54 9.99 0.46
C LYS A 395 -13.86 10.09 1.83
N LEU A 396 -12.53 10.07 1.85
CA LEU A 396 -11.76 10.10 3.09
C LEU A 396 -11.94 11.41 3.87
N LEU A 397 -11.91 12.56 3.19
CA LEU A 397 -12.12 13.87 3.81
C LEU A 397 -13.52 13.96 4.43
N ARG A 398 -14.54 13.44 3.74
CA ARG A 398 -15.90 13.35 4.28
C ARG A 398 -15.95 12.45 5.52
N ALA A 399 -15.32 11.28 5.49
CA ALA A 399 -15.35 10.35 6.62
C ALA A 399 -14.63 10.91 7.86
N THR A 400 -13.48 11.55 7.66
CA THR A 400 -12.60 12.02 8.74
C THR A 400 -12.95 13.42 9.25
N GLY A 401 -13.67 14.21 8.46
CA GLY A 401 -13.99 15.61 8.76
C GLY A 401 -12.76 16.54 8.75
N THR A 402 -11.66 16.13 8.09
CA THR A 402 -10.50 16.99 7.86
C THR A 402 -10.59 17.70 6.52
N THR A 403 -9.63 18.60 6.26
CA THR A 403 -9.41 19.19 4.93
C THR A 403 -8.16 18.59 4.29
N GLU A 404 -8.07 18.69 2.96
CA GLU A 404 -6.90 18.31 2.17
C GLU A 404 -5.63 18.95 2.73
N ALA A 405 -5.61 20.28 2.87
CA ALA A 405 -4.45 21.02 3.37
C ALA A 405 -3.98 20.54 4.75
N ARG A 406 -4.89 20.16 5.66
CA ARG A 406 -4.54 19.66 6.99
C ARG A 406 -3.95 18.26 6.95
N ARG A 407 -4.47 17.39 6.07
CA ARG A 407 -3.96 16.03 5.87
C ARG A 407 -2.58 16.07 5.22
N ASP A 408 -2.44 16.81 4.14
CA ASP A 408 -1.19 16.89 3.36
C ASP A 408 -0.06 17.51 4.18
N ARG A 409 -0.34 18.55 4.99
CA ARG A 409 0.63 19.09 5.95
C ARG A 409 1.07 18.07 7.00
N ALA A 410 0.14 17.24 7.50
CA ALA A 410 0.47 16.23 8.48
C ALA A 410 1.36 15.13 7.88
N LEU A 411 1.05 14.68 6.66
CA LEU A 411 1.87 13.70 5.94
C LEU A 411 3.24 14.27 5.58
N LEU A 412 3.31 15.53 5.15
CA LEU A 412 4.57 16.21 4.86
C LEU A 412 5.44 16.28 6.11
N SER A 413 4.87 16.68 7.24
CA SER A 413 5.59 16.71 8.53
C SER A 413 6.10 15.34 8.97
N PHE A 414 5.39 14.25 8.64
CA PHE A 414 5.87 12.90 8.87
C PHE A 414 7.07 12.58 7.97
N CYS A 415 6.95 12.84 6.67
CA CYS A 415 8.01 12.56 5.69
C CYS A 415 9.29 13.40 5.95
N GLU A 416 9.15 14.58 6.54
CA GLU A 416 10.26 15.51 6.84
C GLU A 416 11.01 15.21 8.15
N ARG A 417 10.63 14.15 8.88
CA ARG A 417 11.40 13.66 10.04
C ARG A 417 12.85 13.41 9.63
N SER A 418 13.79 13.72 10.52
CA SER A 418 15.24 13.66 10.26
C SER A 418 15.72 12.35 9.66
N GLU A 419 15.14 11.25 10.10
CA GLU A 419 15.45 9.88 9.74
C GLU A 419 14.76 9.41 8.45
N LEU A 420 13.78 10.16 7.92
CA LEU A 420 13.00 9.81 6.73
C LEU A 420 13.26 10.75 5.54
N ARG A 421 13.58 12.02 5.79
CA ARG A 421 13.55 13.10 4.78
C ARG A 421 14.53 12.95 3.61
N GLU A 422 15.57 12.14 3.76
CA GLU A 422 16.57 11.86 2.71
C GLU A 422 16.46 10.42 2.17
N THR A 423 15.35 9.73 2.44
CA THR A 423 15.16 8.32 2.05
C THR A 423 14.37 8.19 0.75
N GLN A 424 14.66 7.14 -0.01
CA GLN A 424 14.14 6.89 -1.37
C GLN A 424 12.60 6.76 -1.41
N PHE A 425 11.94 6.44 -0.30
CA PHE A 425 10.47 6.37 -0.24
C PHE A 425 9.84 7.70 0.19
N PHE A 426 10.29 8.28 1.31
CA PHE A 426 9.63 9.44 1.92
C PHE A 426 10.06 10.78 1.31
N ALA A 427 11.28 10.91 0.81
CA ALA A 427 11.73 12.16 0.19
C ALA A 427 10.97 12.49 -1.11
N PRO A 428 10.76 11.53 -2.04
CA PRO A 428 9.90 11.78 -3.20
C PRO A 428 8.45 12.08 -2.82
N PHE A 429 7.92 11.42 -1.78
CA PHE A 429 6.57 11.69 -1.30
C PHE A 429 6.43 13.09 -0.71
N ALA A 430 7.41 13.53 0.09
CA ALA A 430 7.48 14.91 0.59
C ALA A 430 7.55 15.93 -0.57
N ALA A 431 8.34 15.65 -1.62
CA ALA A 431 8.42 16.51 -2.80
C ALA A 431 7.08 16.62 -3.53
N TRP A 432 6.38 15.49 -3.73
CA TRP A 432 5.03 15.47 -4.30
C TRP A 432 4.04 16.31 -3.47
N LEU A 433 4.03 16.12 -2.15
CA LEU A 433 3.13 16.85 -1.24
C LEU A 433 3.37 18.36 -1.26
N ARG A 434 4.65 18.79 -1.29
CA ARG A 434 4.99 20.23 -1.39
C ARG A 434 4.48 20.80 -2.71
N ALA A 435 4.83 20.18 -3.83
CA ALA A 435 4.46 20.66 -5.15
C ALA A 435 2.95 20.63 -5.42
N LYS A 436 2.19 19.77 -4.73
CA LYS A 436 0.73 19.77 -4.80
C LYS A 436 0.09 20.89 -3.98
N SER A 437 0.75 21.35 -2.92
CA SER A 437 0.21 22.33 -1.97
C SER A 437 0.46 23.80 -2.37
N TYR A 438 1.28 24.04 -3.39
CA TYR A 438 1.64 25.36 -3.93
C TYR A 438 1.32 25.40 -5.43
#